data_AF-A0A1A0TFA4-F1
#
_entry.id   AF-A0A1A0TFA4-F1
#
_cell.length_a   1.000
_cell.length_b   1.000
_cell.length_c   1.000
_cell.angle_alpha   90.00
_cell.angle_beta   90.00
_cell.angle_gamma   90.00
#
_symmetry.space_group_name_H-M   'P 1'
#
loop_
_entity.id
_entity.type
_entity.pdbx_description
1 polymer ?
#
loop_
_entity_poly.entity_id
_entity_poly.type
_entity_poly.pdbx_seq_one_letter_code
_entity_poly.pdbx_strand_id
1 'polypeptide(L)' 'MYKRPFHHRAHHRGDITLTGPADHLAVTDATGQPMTNRALARPPTTPPPEVKPCPGPTGERADWWWYTPYQPKPPPAAA' A
#
# COMPACT_ATOMS: atom_id res chain seq x y z
N MET A 1 8.23 -9.80 5.25
CA MET A 1 7.69 -8.61 4.52
C MET A 1 7.04 -7.68 5.54
N TYR A 2 7.81 -6.70 6.04
CA TYR A 2 7.43 -5.87 7.17
C TYR A 2 6.44 -4.79 6.71
N LYS A 3 5.14 -5.04 6.98
CA LYS A 3 4.06 -4.10 6.65
C LYS A 3 4.12 -2.94 7.64
N ARG A 4 4.40 -1.73 7.15
CA ARG A 4 4.39 -0.50 7.97
C ARG A 4 3.00 -0.35 8.63
N PRO A 5 2.90 -0.26 9.97
CA PRO A 5 1.61 -0.33 10.68
C PRO A 5 0.71 0.89 10.42
N PHE A 6 1.30 2.03 10.10
CA PHE A 6 0.57 3.26 9.81
C PHE A 6 0.35 3.37 8.30
N HIS A 7 -0.76 2.80 7.84
CA HIS A 7 -1.06 2.67 6.41
C HIS A 7 -1.05 4.05 5.74
N HIS A 8 -0.30 4.17 4.65
CA HIS A 8 -0.15 5.36 3.79
C HIS A 8 -1.47 6.12 3.52
N ARG A 9 -2.60 5.41 3.48
CA ARG A 9 -3.94 6.00 3.34
C ARG A 9 -4.38 6.85 4.54
N ALA A 10 -4.08 6.41 5.77
CA ALA A 10 -4.37 7.14 7.00
C ALA A 10 -3.56 8.45 7.05
N HIS A 11 -2.31 8.42 6.56
CA HIS A 11 -1.49 9.63 6.39
C HIS A 11 -2.13 10.62 5.42
N HIS A 12 -2.57 10.16 4.24
CA HIS A 12 -3.26 11.03 3.27
C HIS A 12 -4.62 11.54 3.75
N ARG A 13 -5.25 10.85 4.71
CA ARG A 13 -6.50 11.28 5.33
C ARG A 13 -6.32 12.24 6.51
N GLY A 14 -5.10 12.39 7.03
CA GLY A 14 -4.82 13.17 8.23
C GLY A 14 -5.18 12.46 9.54
N ASP A 15 -5.46 11.15 9.50
CA ASP A 15 -5.79 10.36 10.69
C ASP A 15 -4.56 10.14 11.61
N ILE A 16 -3.36 10.39 11.08
CA ILE A 16 -2.08 10.27 11.78
C ILE A 16 -1.18 11.47 11.48
N THR A 17 -0.37 11.85 12.47
CA THR A 17 0.67 12.88 12.33
C THR A 17 2.03 12.26 12.53
N LEU A 18 2.99 12.61 11.67
CA LEU A 18 4.39 12.19 11.74
C LEU A 18 5.23 13.39 12.22
N THR A 19 5.99 13.22 13.30
CA THR A 19 6.86 14.26 13.86
C THR A 19 8.27 13.74 14.14
N GLY A 20 9.26 14.63 14.16
CA GLY A 20 10.66 14.29 14.44
C GLY A 20 11.51 13.97 13.20
N PRO A 21 12.83 13.79 13.39
CA PRO A 21 13.74 13.40 12.32
C PRO A 21 13.50 11.95 11.90
N ALA A 22 13.96 11.57 10.71
CA ALA A 22 13.72 10.24 10.13
C ALA A 22 14.15 9.08 11.06
N ASP A 23 15.21 9.29 11.85
CA ASP A 23 15.79 8.31 12.76
C ASP A 23 15.03 8.20 14.10
N HIS A 24 14.22 9.21 14.43
CA HIS A 24 13.43 9.31 15.66
C HIS A 24 12.00 9.77 15.36
N LEU A 25 11.37 9.10 14.40
CA LEU A 25 10.00 9.40 13.97
C LEU A 25 9.00 9.02 15.07
N ALA A 26 8.19 9.98 15.51
CA ALA A 26 7.03 9.76 16.36
C ALA A 26 5.75 9.83 15.52
N VAL A 27 4.83 8.89 15.78
CA VAL A 27 3.53 8.82 15.12
C VAL A 27 2.43 9.04 16.15
N THR A 28 1.54 9.99 15.90
CA THR A 28 0.37 10.24 16.75
C THR A 28 -0.92 10.06 15.95
N ASP A 29 -2.02 9.73 16.62
CA ASP A 29 -3.34 9.76 16.01
C ASP A 29 -3.90 11.20 15.90
N ALA A 30 -5.11 11.33 15.35
CA ALA A 30 -5.82 12.59 15.21
C ALA A 30 -6.12 13.32 16.54
N THR A 31 -6.02 12.64 17.68
CA THR A 31 -6.16 13.23 19.02
C THR A 31 -4.82 13.59 19.66
N GLY A 32 -3.70 13.34 18.97
CA GLY A 32 -2.35 13.58 19.46
C GLY A 32 -1.80 12.46 20.34
N GLN A 33 -2.48 11.31 20.45
CA GLN A 33 -1.97 10.21 21.27
C GLN A 33 -0.86 9.45 20.54
N PRO A 34 0.26 9.14 21.21
CA PRO A 34 1.37 8.42 20.62
C PRO A 34 0.97 6.99 20.26
N MET A 35 1.10 6.65 18.99
CA MET A 35 0.82 5.32 18.47
C MET A 35 2.08 4.45 18.56
N THR A 36 1.98 3.31 19.23
CA THR A 36 3.10 2.37 19.34
C THR A 36 3.17 1.47 18.11
N ASN A 37 4.37 0.96 17.80
CA ASN A 37 4.60 -0.03 16.75
C ASN A 37 4.02 -1.43 17.06
N ARG A 38 3.29 -1.58 18.17
CA ARG A 38 2.73 -2.88 18.56
C ARG A 38 1.69 -3.30 17.53
N ALA A 39 1.88 -4.52 17.02
CA ALA A 39 0.87 -5.17 16.22
C ALA A 39 -0.43 -5.28 17.05
N LEU A 40 -1.50 -4.66 16.57
CA LEU A 40 -2.87 -4.90 17.06
C LEU A 40 -3.38 -6.28 16.63
N ALA A 41 -2.67 -6.96 15.71
CA ALA A 41 -3.00 -8.31 15.29
C ALA A 41 -2.90 -9.25 16.50
N ARG A 42 -4.06 -9.65 17.01
CA ARG A 42 -4.18 -10.70 18.01
C ARG A 42 -4.31 -12.04 17.30
N PRO A 43 -3.74 -13.13 17.85
CA PRO A 43 -4.04 -14.47 17.37
C PRO A 43 -5.57 -14.65 17.34
N PRO A 44 -6.13 -15.21 16.25
CA PRO A 44 -7.55 -15.51 16.21
C PRO A 44 -7.91 -16.48 17.33
N THR A 45 -8.97 -16.18 18.08
CA THR A 45 -9.48 -17.03 19.18
C THR A 45 -10.53 -18.03 18.72
N THR A 46 -10.92 -17.98 17.45
CA THR A 46 -11.94 -18.82 16.85
C THR A 46 -11.32 -19.78 15.83
N PRO A 47 -11.97 -20.92 15.55
CA PRO A 47 -11.55 -21.80 14.46
C PRO A 47 -11.42 -21.05 13.12
N PRO A 48 -10.51 -21.48 12.23
CA PRO A 48 -10.45 -20.97 10.87
C PRO A 48 -11.81 -21.11 10.17
N PRO A 49 -12.18 -20.17 9.29
CA PRO A 49 -13.43 -20.29 8.52
C PRO A 49 -13.38 -21.53 7.62
N GLU A 50 -14.51 -22.21 7.47
CA GLU A 50 -14.65 -23.39 6.61
C GLU A 50 -14.79 -22.98 5.14
N VAL A 51 -13.68 -22.48 4.58
CA VAL A 51 -13.58 -22.04 3.18
C VAL A 51 -12.67 -22.99 2.40
N LYS A 52 -13.04 -23.28 1.15
CA LYS A 52 -12.18 -24.07 0.26
C LYS A 52 -10.85 -23.34 0.05
N PRO A 53 -9.73 -24.07 -0.10
CA PRO A 53 -8.45 -23.46 -0.45
C PRO A 53 -8.60 -22.58 -1.69
N CYS A 54 -7.93 -21.42 -1.68
CA CYS A 54 -7.84 -20.62 -2.90
C CYS A 54 -7.21 -21.49 -4.00
N PRO A 55 -7.86 -21.65 -5.17
CA PRO A 55 -7.41 -22.57 -6.24
C PRO A 55 -6.07 -22.16 -6.89
N GLY A 56 -5.44 -21.09 -6.41
CA GLY A 56 -4.25 -20.50 -7.01
C GLY A 56 -4.60 -19.56 -8.15
N PRO A 57 -3.60 -18.89 -8.74
CA PRO A 57 -3.80 -18.08 -9.93
C PRO A 57 -4.26 -18.97 -11.10
N THR A 58 -5.17 -18.46 -11.93
CA THR A 58 -5.70 -19.13 -13.13
C THR A 58 -4.65 -19.43 -14.22
N GLY A 59 -3.41 -18.95 -14.06
CA GLY A 59 -2.36 -19.06 -15.07
C GLY A 59 -2.57 -18.14 -16.28
N GLU A 60 -3.58 -17.26 -16.23
CA GLU A 60 -3.82 -16.23 -17.23
C GLU A 60 -2.61 -15.30 -17.31
N ARG A 61 -2.32 -14.83 -18.53
CA ARG A 61 -1.22 -13.90 -18.77
C ARG A 61 -1.56 -12.57 -18.14
N ALA A 62 -0.68 -12.06 -17.30
CA ALA A 62 -0.81 -10.70 -16.81
C ALA A 62 -0.57 -9.74 -17.99
N ASP A 63 -1.58 -8.94 -18.33
CA ASP A 63 -1.42 -7.79 -19.20
C ASP A 63 -0.69 -6.70 -18.40
N TRP A 64 0.63 -6.69 -18.51
CA TRP A 64 1.51 -5.75 -17.79
C TRP A 64 1.59 -4.38 -18.48
N TRP A 65 0.82 -4.16 -19.54
CA TRP A 65 0.77 -2.91 -20.28
C TRP A 65 -0.40 -2.05 -19.78
N TRP A 66 -0.11 -1.07 -18.94
CA TRP A 66 -1.07 0.00 -18.59
C TRP A 66 -0.90 1.25 -19.47
N TYR A 67 -0.01 1.20 -20.46
CA TYR A 67 0.39 2.34 -21.27
C TYR A 67 0.71 1.94 -22.71
N THR A 68 0.21 2.72 -23.68
CA THR A 68 0.61 2.65 -25.09
C THR A 68 1.82 3.55 -25.31
N PRO A 69 2.98 3.02 -25.76
CA PRO A 69 4.16 3.84 -26.02
C PRO A 69 3.88 4.99 -26.98
N TYR A 70 4.29 6.20 -26.61
CA TYR A 70 4.22 7.35 -27.52
C TYR A 70 5.06 7.10 -28.77
N GLN A 71 4.43 7.20 -29.94
CA GLN A 71 5.13 7.26 -31.23
C GLN A 71 5.27 8.72 -31.68
N PRO A 72 6.50 9.23 -31.89
CA PRO A 72 6.71 10.57 -32.41
C PRO A 72 6.21 10.67 -33.85
N LYS A 73 5.56 11.79 -34.18
CA LYS A 73 5.16 12.10 -35.56
C LYS A 73 6.42 12.31 -36.42
N PRO A 74 6.47 11.80 -37.66
CA PRO A 74 7.57 12.11 -38.57
C PRO A 74 7.70 13.63 -38.80
N PRO A 75 8.93 14.14 -39.02
CA PRO A 75 9.16 15.55 -39.27
C PRO A 75 8.39 16.02 -40.52
N PRO A 76 7.95 17.29 -40.59
CA PRO A 76 7.32 17.85 -41.78
C PRO A 76 8.24 17.69 -43.00
N ALA A 77 7.67 17.36 -44.15
CA ALA A 77 8.43 17.35 -45.40
C ALA A 77 8.91 18.78 -45.72
N ALA A 78 10.16 18.91 -46.17
CA ALA A 78 10.69 20.18 -46.66
C ALA A 78 9.88 20.63 -47.90
N ALA A 79 9.60 21.94 -47.96
CA ALA A 79 8.90 22.59 -49.07
C ALA A 79 9.77 22.64 -50.34
#